data_AF-A0A7W1GGT2-F1
#
_entry.id   AF-A0A7W1GGT2-F1
#
_cell.length_a   1.000
_cell.length_b   1.000
_cell.length_c   1.000
_cell.angle_alpha   90.00
_cell.angle_beta   90.00
_cell.angle_gamma   90.00
#
_symmetry.space_group_name_H-M   'P 1'
#
loop_
_entity.id
_entity.type
_entity.pdbx_description
1 polymer ?
#
loop_
_entity_poly.entity_id
_entity_poly.type
_entity_poly.pdbx_seq_one_letter_code
_entity_poly.pdbx_strand_id
1 'polypeptide(L)'
;MITAFCLFPLLLLAQQVPAVTQSAPRATAAPPADEVRALWVVRTTLTSPEKIRRMVESAHANRFNTLIVQVRGRGDAYYDAQWEPRAATLKGSAAILRPARHDTGGSEAPRPQGACVD
;
A
#
# COMPACT_ATOMS: atom_id res chain seq x y z
N MET A 1 24.81 1.45 -65.07
CA MET A 1 24.77 2.06 -63.72
C MET A 1 24.92 0.90 -62.72
N ILE A 2 26.09 0.39 -62.35
CA ILE A 2 27.33 1.00 -61.85
C ILE A 2 27.08 1.87 -60.60
N THR A 3 27.53 1.34 -59.45
CA THR A 3 27.88 1.97 -58.14
C THR A 3 26.76 2.64 -57.32
N ALA A 4 26.68 2.58 -55.98
CA ALA A 4 27.70 2.33 -54.97
C ALA A 4 27.09 1.79 -53.66
N PHE A 5 27.64 0.68 -53.19
CA PHE A 5 27.82 0.36 -51.78
C PHE A 5 28.96 1.28 -51.28
N CYS A 6 28.69 2.21 -50.36
CA CYS A 6 29.65 3.06 -49.64
C CYS A 6 28.80 4.08 -48.84
N LEU A 7 28.72 4.15 -47.52
CA LEU A 7 29.74 3.99 -46.49
C LEU A 7 29.06 3.76 -45.13
N PHE A 8 29.36 2.65 -44.46
CA PHE A 8 29.77 2.73 -43.05
C PHE A 8 31.22 3.26 -43.11
N PRO A 9 31.74 4.11 -42.19
CA PRO A 9 31.54 3.96 -40.74
C PRO A 9 31.67 5.26 -39.90
N LEU A 10 31.71 5.05 -38.57
CA LEU A 10 32.53 5.80 -37.59
C LEU A 10 31.98 7.13 -37.00
N LEU A 11 31.53 7.01 -35.74
CA LEU A 11 32.13 7.70 -34.58
C LEU A 11 31.80 9.18 -34.34
N LEU A 12 30.80 9.41 -33.49
CA LEU A 12 30.72 10.49 -32.49
C LEU A 12 29.43 10.25 -31.67
N LEU A 13 29.32 10.19 -30.35
CA LEU A 13 30.23 10.42 -29.24
C LEU A 13 30.00 9.28 -28.24
N ALA A 14 31.07 8.88 -27.58
CA ALA A 14 31.02 8.22 -26.30
C ALA A 14 30.19 9.06 -25.31
N GLN A 15 28.95 8.67 -25.02
CA GLN A 15 28.27 9.10 -23.80
C GLN A 15 28.75 8.18 -22.69
N GLN A 16 29.97 8.44 -22.24
CA GLN A 16 30.46 7.90 -20.99
C GLN A 16 29.63 8.55 -19.88
N VAL A 17 28.68 7.80 -19.32
CA VAL A 17 28.06 8.18 -18.06
C VAL A 17 29.18 8.09 -17.02
N PRO A 18 29.60 9.20 -16.36
CA PRO A 18 30.55 9.08 -15.29
C PRO A 18 29.90 8.22 -14.21
N ALA A 19 30.51 7.08 -13.90
CA ALA A 19 30.17 6.31 -12.74
C ALA A 19 30.51 7.17 -11.51
N VAL A 20 29.54 7.98 -11.08
CA VAL A 20 29.57 8.56 -9.74
C VAL A 20 29.44 7.38 -8.80
N THR A 21 30.58 6.93 -8.28
CA THR A 21 30.63 6.00 -7.15
C THR A 21 30.05 6.74 -5.96
N GLN A 22 28.73 6.67 -5.79
CA GLN A 22 28.09 7.11 -4.55
C GLN A 22 28.61 6.20 -3.45
N SER A 23 29.53 6.72 -2.63
CA SER A 23 29.90 6.07 -1.38
C SER A 23 28.66 6.14 -0.48
N ALA A 24 27.88 5.06 -0.48
CA ALA A 24 26.74 4.93 0.39
C ALA A 24 27.21 5.09 1.84
N PRO A 25 26.53 5.89 2.68
CA PRO A 25 26.84 5.94 4.09
C PRO A 25 26.80 4.51 4.60
N ARG A 26 27.87 4.07 5.27
CA ARG A 26 27.93 2.75 5.90
C ARG A 26 26.77 2.69 6.90
N ALA A 27 25.70 2.03 6.49
CA ALA A 27 24.54 1.82 7.35
C ALA A 27 25.06 1.12 8.61
N THR A 28 24.88 1.78 9.76
CA THR A 28 25.06 1.15 11.05
C THR A 28 24.19 -0.11 11.03
N ALA A 29 24.82 -1.28 11.06
CA ALA A 29 24.09 -2.54 10.98
C ALA A 29 23.05 -2.55 12.11
N ALA A 30 21.78 -2.53 11.74
CA ALA A 30 20.69 -2.68 12.69
C ALA A 30 20.92 -3.96 13.50
N PRO A 31 20.49 -4.01 14.77
CA PRO A 31 20.49 -5.27 15.52
C PRO A 31 19.85 -6.36 14.66
N PRO A 32 20.30 -7.62 14.75
CA PRO A 32 19.74 -8.70 13.94
C PRO A 32 18.23 -8.70 14.15
N ALA A 33 17.50 -8.38 13.09
CA ALA A 33 16.05 -8.35 13.17
C ALA A 33 15.59 -9.78 13.50
N ASP A 34 14.69 -9.91 14.47
CA ASP A 34 13.99 -11.17 14.67
C ASP A 34 13.43 -11.65 13.33
N GLU A 35 13.51 -12.97 13.08
CA GLU A 35 13.04 -13.57 11.84
C GLU A 35 11.60 -13.12 11.55
N VAL A 36 11.38 -12.40 10.44
CA VAL A 36 10.05 -11.92 10.05
C VAL A 36 9.31 -13.01 9.28
N ARG A 37 8.21 -13.50 9.86
CA ARG A 37 7.27 -14.41 9.18
C ARG A 37 5.98 -13.64 8.95
N ALA A 38 5.86 -13.09 7.75
CA ALA A 38 4.76 -12.23 7.37
C ALA A 38 3.64 -12.98 6.63
N LEU A 39 2.39 -12.64 6.93
CA LEU A 39 1.21 -13.06 6.17
C LEU A 39 0.55 -11.84 5.54
N TRP A 40 0.31 -11.90 4.23
CA TRP A 40 -0.47 -10.89 3.52
C TRP A 40 -1.96 -11.18 3.65
N VAL A 41 -2.69 -10.25 4.28
CA VAL A 41 -4.13 -10.37 4.53
C VAL A 41 -4.88 -9.48 3.54
N VAL A 42 -5.72 -10.11 2.73
CA VAL A 42 -6.56 -9.41 1.75
C VAL A 42 -7.83 -8.83 2.39
N ARG A 43 -8.37 -7.80 1.75
CA ARG A 43 -9.59 -7.06 2.17
C ARG A 43 -10.82 -7.92 2.44
N THR A 44 -10.98 -9.07 1.77
CA THR A 44 -12.16 -9.95 1.92
C THR A 44 -12.19 -10.68 3.26
N THR A 45 -11.05 -10.77 3.95
CA THR A 45 -10.96 -11.33 5.31
C THR A 45 -11.46 -10.33 6.37
N LEU A 46 -11.46 -9.03 6.04
CA LEU A 46 -11.86 -7.94 6.93
C LEU A 46 -13.37 -7.65 6.90
N THR A 47 -14.19 -8.57 6.37
CA THR A 47 -15.64 -8.32 6.21
C THR A 47 -16.42 -8.53 7.50
N SER A 48 -15.88 -9.29 8.47
CA SER A 48 -16.54 -9.52 9.75
C SER A 48 -15.53 -9.75 10.89
N PRO A 49 -15.87 -9.39 12.14
CA PRO A 49 -15.01 -9.63 13.30
C PRO A 49 -14.62 -11.10 13.49
N GLU A 50 -15.57 -12.01 13.26
CA GLU A 50 -15.35 -13.46 13.38
C GLU A 50 -14.33 -14.01 12.38
N LYS A 51 -14.28 -13.47 11.15
CA LYS A 51 -13.29 -13.88 10.16
C LYS A 51 -11.90 -13.38 10.53
N ILE A 52 -11.81 -12.16 11.06
CA ILE A 52 -10.56 -11.58 11.54
C ILE A 52 -10.02 -12.42 12.70
N ARG A 53 -10.88 -12.77 13.66
CA ARG A 53 -10.49 -13.61 14.81
C ARG A 53 -9.90 -14.94 14.37
N ARG A 54 -10.61 -15.68 13.52
CA ARG A 54 -10.14 -16.96 12.97
C ARG A 54 -8.84 -16.83 12.18
N MET A 55 -8.68 -15.75 11.42
CA MET A 55 -7.44 -15.47 10.68
C MET A 55 -6.27 -15.24 11.62
N VAL A 56 -6.45 -14.43 12.69
CA VAL A 56 -5.39 -14.16 13.68
C VAL A 56 -5.02 -15.44 14.44
N GLU A 57 -6.01 -16.23 14.85
CA GLU A 57 -5.77 -17.53 15.51
C GLU A 57 -4.99 -18.48 14.60
N SER A 58 -5.35 -18.54 13.31
CA SER A 58 -4.62 -19.34 12.31
C SER A 58 -3.20 -18.84 12.09
N ALA A 59 -3.00 -17.52 11.99
CA ALA A 59 -1.68 -16.93 11.83
C ALA A 59 -0.77 -17.23 13.03
N HIS A 60 -1.31 -17.10 14.25
CA HIS A 60 -0.61 -17.43 15.49
C HIS A 60 -0.26 -18.92 15.56
N ALA A 61 -1.20 -19.82 15.23
CA ALA A 61 -0.96 -21.26 15.22
C ALA A 61 0.15 -21.66 14.22
N ASN A 62 0.25 -20.94 13.10
CA ASN A 62 1.30 -21.13 12.09
C ASN A 62 2.56 -20.29 12.35
N ARG A 63 2.69 -19.70 13.55
CA ARG A 63 3.86 -18.92 13.98
C ARG A 63 4.12 -17.67 13.13
N PHE A 64 3.17 -17.12 12.38
CA PHE A 64 3.37 -15.81 11.75
C PHE A 64 3.44 -14.72 12.83
N ASN A 65 4.41 -13.82 12.73
CA ASN A 65 4.58 -12.71 13.68
C ASN A 65 4.18 -11.34 13.10
N THR A 66 4.03 -11.26 11.79
CA THR A 66 3.75 -10.01 11.10
C THR A 66 2.54 -10.20 10.18
N LEU A 67 1.54 -9.33 10.28
CA LEU A 67 0.39 -9.31 9.39
C LEU A 67 0.40 -8.02 8.57
N ILE A 68 0.44 -8.14 7.24
CA ILE A 68 0.36 -7.00 6.33
C ILE A 68 -1.06 -6.96 5.77
N VAL A 69 -1.84 -5.96 6.20
CA VAL A 69 -3.28 -5.94 5.97
C VAL A 69 -3.65 -4.94 4.87
N GLN A 70 -4.30 -5.44 3.82
CA GLN A 70 -4.85 -4.62 2.75
C GLN A 70 -6.18 -3.98 3.16
N VAL A 71 -6.12 -2.77 3.71
CA VAL A 71 -7.30 -2.00 4.19
C VAL A 71 -7.99 -1.17 3.09
N ARG A 72 -7.37 -1.10 1.90
CA ARG A 72 -7.80 -0.31 0.74
C ARG A 72 -7.77 -1.14 -0.53
N GLY A 73 -8.74 -0.95 -1.43
CA GLY A 73 -8.64 -1.45 -2.80
C GLY A 73 -9.77 -0.93 -3.69
N ARG A 74 -9.53 -0.76 -4.99
CA ARG A 74 -10.56 -0.26 -5.95
C ARG A 74 -11.24 1.06 -5.53
N GLY A 75 -10.53 1.92 -4.80
CA GLY A 75 -11.08 3.20 -4.33
C GLY A 75 -11.93 3.14 -3.06
N ASP A 76 -12.11 1.99 -2.41
CA ASP A 76 -12.94 1.86 -1.21
C ASP A 76 -12.17 1.58 0.11
N ALA A 77 -12.78 1.98 1.25
CA ALA A 77 -12.20 1.89 2.60
C ALA A 77 -12.86 0.80 3.46
N TYR A 78 -12.04 0.01 4.16
CA TYR A 78 -12.48 -0.92 5.22
C TYR A 78 -12.39 -0.35 6.64
N TYR A 79 -12.11 0.95 6.73
CA TYR A 79 -12.06 1.72 7.96
C TYR A 79 -13.01 2.92 7.87
N ASP A 80 -13.22 3.59 9.00
CA ASP A 80 -14.00 4.81 9.06
C ASP A 80 -13.21 5.97 8.43
N ALA A 81 -13.58 6.35 7.20
CA ALA A 81 -12.87 7.32 6.38
C ALA A 81 -13.73 8.57 6.19
N GLN A 82 -13.13 9.76 6.29
CA GLN A 82 -13.85 11.03 6.09
C GLN A 82 -14.13 11.30 4.61
N TRP A 83 -13.21 10.93 3.73
CA TRP A 83 -13.23 11.33 2.32
C TRP A 83 -13.51 10.17 1.37
N GLU A 84 -13.00 8.98 1.68
CA GLU A 84 -13.12 7.85 0.78
C GLU A 84 -14.44 7.08 0.97
N PRO A 85 -15.03 6.58 -0.13
CA PRO A 85 -16.24 5.79 -0.05
C PRO A 85 -15.98 4.49 0.71
N ARG A 86 -16.95 4.13 1.54
CA ARG A 86 -16.92 2.90 2.32
C ARG A 86 -17.04 1.68 1.41
N ALA A 87 -16.29 0.61 1.71
CA ALA A 87 -16.35 -0.63 0.95
C ALA A 87 -17.79 -1.18 0.88
N ALA A 88 -18.24 -1.47 -0.34
CA ALA A 88 -19.58 -2.01 -0.59
C ALA A 88 -19.82 -3.35 0.13
N THR A 89 -18.75 -4.12 0.38
CA THR A 89 -18.81 -5.37 1.14
C THR A 89 -19.13 -5.18 2.63
N LEU A 90 -19.03 -3.95 3.15
CA LEU A 90 -19.35 -3.59 4.54
C LEU A 90 -20.76 -3.00 4.71
N LYS A 91 -21.60 -2.97 3.66
CA LYS A 91 -22.99 -2.48 3.75
C LYS A 91 -23.73 -3.20 4.88
N GLY A 92 -24.18 -2.46 5.90
CA GLY A 92 -24.91 -2.99 7.07
C GLY A 92 -24.06 -3.41 8.27
N SER A 93 -22.73 -3.41 8.17
CA SER A 93 -21.82 -3.69 9.30
C SER A 93 -21.21 -2.38 9.83
N ALA A 94 -20.73 -2.35 11.08
CA ALA A 94 -19.92 -1.24 11.59
C ALA A 94 -18.51 -1.24 10.96
N ALA A 95 -17.86 -0.08 10.87
CA ALA A 95 -16.46 -0.03 10.42
C ALA A 95 -15.60 -0.75 11.47
N ILE A 96 -14.76 -1.68 11.03
CA ILE A 96 -14.01 -2.55 11.94
C ILE A 96 -12.72 -1.87 12.39
N LEU A 97 -12.07 -1.15 11.47
CA LEU A 97 -10.93 -0.31 11.79
C LEU A 97 -11.39 1.14 11.96
N ARG A 98 -11.07 1.72 13.12
CA ARG A 98 -11.14 3.16 13.34
C ARG A 98 -9.71 3.70 13.23
N PRO A 99 -9.42 4.65 12.33
CA PRO A 99 -8.11 5.27 12.33
C PRO A 99 -7.89 6.00 13.65
N ALA A 100 -6.64 6.07 14.10
CA ALA A 100 -6.29 6.97 15.20
C ALA A 100 -6.69 8.39 14.77
N ARG A 101 -7.51 9.05 15.58
CA ARG A 101 -7.96 10.42 15.30
C ARG A 101 -6.71 11.30 15.34
N HIS A 102 -6.23 11.74 14.18
CA HIS A 102 -5.29 12.85 14.14
C HIS A 102 -6.07 14.07 14.64
N ASP A 103 -5.68 14.59 15.79
CA ASP A 103 -6.11 15.83 16.40
C ASP A 103 -5.65 17.03 15.55
N THR A 104 -6.20 17.12 14.34
CA THR A 104 -6.12 18.36 13.57
C THR A 104 -7.22 19.26 14.12
N GLY A 105 -6.83 20.22 14.97
CA GLY A 105 -7.74 21.22 15.53
C GLY A 105 -8.40 22.02 14.40
N GLY A 106 -9.58 21.60 13.97
CA GLY A 106 -10.40 22.25 12.96
C GLY A 106 -11.86 21.94 13.23
N SER A 107 -12.62 22.98 13.54
CA SER A 107 -14.07 22.93 13.79
C SER A 107 -14.80 22.37 12.56
N GLU A 108 -15.26 21.11 12.65
CA GLU A 108 -16.16 20.51 11.66
C GLU A 108 -17.58 21.07 11.88
N ALA A 109 -18.10 21.79 10.88
CA ALA A 109 -19.47 22.30 10.86
C ALA A 109 -20.48 21.14 10.73
N PRO A 110 -21.72 21.27 11.26
CA PRO A 110 -22.70 20.18 11.23
C PRO A 110 -23.13 19.85 9.79
N ARG A 111 -23.08 18.56 9.44
CA ARG A 111 -23.45 18.04 8.12
C ARG A 111 -24.94 18.30 7.80
N PRO A 112 -25.29 18.73 6.57
CA PRO A 112 -26.67 18.71 6.12
C PRO A 112 -27.14 17.26 5.96
N GLN A 113 -28.26 16.95 6.61
CA GLN A 113 -28.97 15.69 6.44
C GLN A 113 -29.94 15.85 5.26
N GLY A 114 -29.73 15.05 4.20
CA GLY A 114 -30.80 14.74 3.24
C GLY A 114 -30.53 15.13 1.79
N ALA A 115 -31.16 14.34 0.92
CA ALA A 115 -31.33 14.48 -0.53
C ALA A 115 -30.15 14.05 -1.41
N CYS A 116 -30.22 12.80 -1.89
CA CYS A 116 -30.55 12.53 -3.30
C CYS A 116 -31.12 11.10 -3.37
N VAL A 117 -32.44 11.00 -3.49
CA VAL A 117 -33.14 9.82 -4.02
C VAL A 117 -33.94 10.38 -5.19
N ASP A 118 -33.61 9.94 -6.41
CA ASP A 118 -34.39 10.22 -7.62
C ASP A 118 -35.75 9.49 -7.58
#